data_AF-A0A1G2GTX7-F1
#
_entry.id   AF-A0A1G2GTX7-F1
#
_cell.length_a   1.000
_cell.length_b   1.000
_cell.length_c   1.000
_cell.angle_alpha   90.00
_cell.angle_beta   90.00
_cell.angle_gamma   90.00
#
_symmetry.space_group_name_H-M   'P 1'
#
loop_
_entity.id
_entity.type
_entity.pdbx_description
1 polymer ?
#
loop_
_entity_poly.entity_id
_entity_poly.type
_entity_poly.pdbx_seq_one_letter_code
_entity_poly.pdbx_strand_id
1 'polypeptide(L)'
;MRRDFETAIFIGLLASLVWIPVIRHLNGYFGNWIWSLVLIIPIAFMVDLYAGRLLSRWKPFFYFFSKFAIVGFFIAGIDFAVFNVLIYATGIEKGAEIALFKSISFSAAVLSGYPINKFWTFQASQSSVSWRVQEFLQYFTVASFGFAINVGLTWFIANHIHSPLGISQLSWDNIASVAAILVGMIWNFTGYKLIVFKSPNSTATALN
;
A
#
# COMPACT_ATOMS: atom_id res chain seq x y z
N MET A 1 -16.03 1.00 -14.81
CA MET A 1 -16.86 1.87 -13.96
C MET A 1 -17.67 1.06 -12.96
N ARG A 2 -18.80 0.44 -13.33
CA ARG A 2 -19.61 -0.33 -12.35
C ARG A 2 -18.79 -1.42 -11.64
N ARG A 3 -18.06 -2.24 -12.40
CA ARG A 3 -17.15 -3.28 -11.86
C ARG A 3 -16.02 -2.72 -10.99
N ASP A 4 -15.54 -1.51 -11.27
CA ASP A 4 -14.48 -0.88 -10.48
C ASP A 4 -14.99 -0.38 -9.14
N PHE A 5 -16.20 0.20 -9.11
CA PHE A 5 -16.87 0.55 -7.86
C PHE A 5 -17.19 -0.68 -7.03
N GLU A 6 -17.70 -1.75 -7.64
CA GLU A 6 -17.96 -3.02 -6.95
C GLU A 6 -16.67 -3.58 -6.32
N THR A 7 -15.55 -3.53 -7.05
CA THR A 7 -14.24 -3.95 -6.53
C THR A 7 -13.74 -3.04 -5.40
N ALA A 8 -13.88 -1.71 -5.53
CA ALA A 8 -13.50 -0.77 -4.49
C ALA A 8 -14.34 -0.91 -3.22
N ILE A 9 -15.65 -1.15 -3.35
CA ILE A 9 -16.53 -1.42 -2.20
C ILE A 9 -16.08 -2.72 -1.52
N PHE A 10 -15.84 -3.78 -2.29
CA PHE A 10 -15.38 -5.06 -1.76
C PHE A 10 -14.05 -4.92 -1.01
N ILE A 11 -13.04 -4.30 -1.62
CA ILE A 11 -11.75 -4.03 -0.98
C ILE A 11 -11.94 -3.11 0.23
N GLY A 12 -12.82 -2.11 0.16
CA GLY A 12 -13.12 -1.20 1.26
C GLY A 12 -13.71 -1.90 2.47
N LEU A 13 -14.62 -2.86 2.27
CA LEU A 13 -15.19 -3.66 3.35
C LEU A 13 -14.10 -4.54 4.00
N LEU A 14 -13.27 -5.20 3.20
CA LEU A 14 -12.14 -5.97 3.71
C LEU A 14 -11.14 -5.09 4.46
N ALA A 15 -10.78 -3.93 3.91
CA ALA A 15 -9.91 -2.96 4.55
C ALA A 15 -10.49 -2.50 5.88
N SER A 16 -11.80 -2.27 5.97
CA SER A 16 -12.47 -1.92 7.22
C SER A 16 -12.26 -2.99 8.29
N LEU A 17 -12.48 -4.25 7.95
CA LEU A 17 -12.29 -5.37 8.88
C LEU A 17 -10.84 -5.51 9.34
N VAL A 18 -9.89 -5.23 8.46
CA VAL A 18 -8.46 -5.28 8.77
C VAL A 18 -8.02 -4.10 9.65
N TRP A 19 -8.52 -2.90 9.39
CA TRP A 19 -8.11 -1.69 10.11
C TRP A 19 -8.76 -1.53 11.49
N ILE A 20 -9.95 -2.08 11.72
CA ILE A 20 -10.62 -2.04 13.02
C ILE A 20 -9.73 -2.55 14.17
N PRO A 21 -9.16 -3.78 14.13
CA PRO A 21 -8.32 -4.27 15.22
C PRO A 21 -7.02 -3.47 15.35
N VAL A 22 -6.46 -2.98 14.23
CA VAL A 22 -5.26 -2.11 14.23
C VAL A 22 -5.52 -0.82 15.01
N ILE A 23 -6.61 -0.12 14.69
CA ILE A 23 -6.95 1.16 15.34
C ILE A 23 -7.30 0.99 16.81
N ARG A 24 -7.95 -0.13 17.19
CA ARG A 24 -8.20 -0.45 18.61
C ARG A 24 -6.92 -0.60 19.40
N HIS A 25 -5.91 -1.24 18.82
CA HIS A 25 -4.64 -1.47 19.49
C HIS A 25 -3.83 -0.18 19.67
N LEU A 26 -4.00 0.81 18.78
CA LEU A 26 -3.35 2.12 18.85
C LEU A 26 -3.98 3.08 19.89
N ASN A 27 -4.68 2.56 20.91
CA ASN A 27 -5.39 3.35 21.93
C ASN A 27 -6.37 4.39 21.37
N GLY A 28 -6.97 4.13 20.21
CA GLY A 28 -8.00 5.00 19.67
C GLY A 28 -9.23 5.01 20.57
N TYR A 29 -9.57 6.17 21.17
CA TYR A 29 -10.76 6.40 21.99
C TYR A 29 -12.08 6.38 21.17
N PHE A 30 -12.21 5.50 20.19
CA PHE A 30 -13.37 5.45 19.30
C PHE A 30 -14.54 4.64 19.88
N GLY A 31 -14.31 3.81 20.90
CA GLY A 31 -15.36 2.94 21.47
C GLY A 31 -16.11 2.17 20.37
N ASN A 32 -17.45 2.22 20.40
CA ASN A 32 -18.28 1.58 19.38
C ASN A 32 -18.32 2.31 18.02
N TRP A 33 -17.90 3.58 17.95
CA TRP A 33 -17.90 4.35 16.71
C TRP A 33 -16.93 3.82 15.66
N ILE A 34 -15.97 2.99 16.06
CA ILE A 34 -15.01 2.36 15.15
C ILE A 34 -15.66 1.48 14.08
N TRP A 35 -16.86 0.94 14.35
CA TRP A 35 -17.61 0.16 13.37
C TRP A 35 -18.12 1.00 12.19
N SER A 36 -18.14 2.33 12.33
CA SER A 36 -18.48 3.24 11.22
C SER A 36 -17.49 3.13 10.06
N LEU A 37 -16.27 2.64 10.29
CA LEU A 37 -15.27 2.39 9.25
C LEU A 37 -15.79 1.46 8.13
N VAL A 38 -16.66 0.50 8.46
CA VAL A 38 -17.32 -0.42 7.51
C VAL A 38 -18.13 0.33 6.46
N LEU A 39 -18.59 1.55 6.76
CA LEU A 39 -19.27 2.41 5.81
C LEU A 39 -18.34 3.50 5.26
N ILE A 40 -17.54 4.12 6.12
CA ILE A 40 -16.68 5.26 5.75
C ILE A 40 -15.63 4.85 4.71
N ILE A 41 -14.92 3.73 4.91
CA ILE A 41 -13.82 3.33 4.02
C ILE A 41 -14.34 2.98 2.61
N PRO A 42 -15.39 2.15 2.43
CA PRO A 42 -15.95 1.93 1.10
C PRO A 42 -16.41 3.21 0.40
N ILE A 43 -17.09 4.11 1.11
CA ILE A 43 -17.53 5.40 0.55
C ILE A 43 -16.32 6.24 0.14
N ALA A 44 -15.30 6.33 0.99
CA ALA A 44 -14.06 7.05 0.69
C ALA A 44 -13.36 6.50 -0.55
N PHE A 45 -13.32 5.18 -0.73
CA PHE A 45 -12.75 4.54 -1.92
C PHE A 45 -13.56 4.81 -3.18
N MET A 46 -14.89 4.88 -3.09
CA MET A 46 -15.72 5.31 -4.20
C MET A 46 -15.43 6.77 -4.59
N VAL A 47 -15.29 7.65 -3.61
CA VAL A 47 -14.93 9.07 -3.84
C VAL A 47 -13.55 9.18 -4.47
N ASP A 48 -12.56 8.42 -3.97
CA ASP A 48 -11.21 8.37 -4.56
C ASP A 48 -11.25 7.91 -6.02
N LEU A 49 -11.94 6.82 -6.35
CA LEU A 49 -12.05 6.36 -7.75
C LEU A 49 -12.73 7.41 -8.65
N TYR A 50 -13.75 8.08 -8.13
CA TYR A 50 -14.43 9.14 -8.87
C TYR A 50 -13.50 10.33 -9.12
N ALA A 51 -12.75 10.76 -8.10
CA ALA A 51 -11.76 11.82 -8.21
C ALA A 51 -10.63 11.44 -9.19
N GLY A 52 -10.08 10.23 -9.07
CA GLY A 52 -9.08 9.69 -9.99
C GLY A 52 -9.56 9.68 -11.44
N ARG A 53 -10.85 9.36 -11.67
CA ARG A 53 -11.47 9.44 -13.00
C ARG A 53 -11.64 10.89 -13.49
N LEU A 54 -12.04 11.79 -12.61
CA LEU A 54 -12.19 13.20 -12.99
C LEU A 54 -10.84 13.79 -13.42
N LEU A 55 -9.81 13.51 -12.63
CA LEU A 55 -8.43 13.91 -12.91
C LEU A 55 -7.83 13.16 -14.12
N SER A 56 -8.30 11.94 -14.41
CA SER A 56 -7.81 11.18 -15.57
C SER A 56 -8.13 11.83 -16.91
N ARG A 57 -9.02 12.83 -16.93
CA ARG A 57 -9.23 13.70 -18.10
C ARG A 57 -7.95 14.41 -18.53
N TRP A 58 -7.01 14.65 -17.61
CA TRP A 58 -5.73 15.32 -17.90
C TRP A 58 -4.65 14.31 -18.28
N LYS A 59 -4.51 13.25 -17.48
CA LYS A 59 -3.59 12.13 -17.75
C LYS A 59 -4.19 10.82 -17.24
N PRO A 60 -4.20 9.72 -18.02
CA PRO A 60 -4.71 8.42 -17.58
C PRO A 60 -4.06 7.90 -16.29
N PHE A 61 -2.85 8.36 -15.98
CA PHE A 61 -2.11 8.09 -14.75
C PHE A 61 -2.96 8.20 -13.48
N PHE A 62 -3.77 9.24 -13.33
CA PHE A 62 -4.52 9.50 -12.09
C PHE A 62 -5.50 8.37 -11.75
N TYR A 63 -6.11 7.74 -12.76
CA TYR A 63 -7.03 6.63 -12.52
C TYR A 63 -6.32 5.38 -12.01
N PHE A 64 -5.17 5.06 -12.59
CA PHE A 64 -4.32 3.96 -12.11
C PHE A 64 -3.80 4.24 -10.70
N PHE A 65 -3.45 5.50 -10.42
CA PHE A 65 -2.95 5.90 -9.10
C PHE A 65 -4.03 5.80 -8.02
N SER A 66 -5.27 6.21 -8.28
CA SER A 66 -6.39 6.02 -7.34
C SER A 66 -6.62 4.55 -7.00
N LYS A 67 -6.70 3.68 -8.03
CA LYS A 67 -6.76 2.23 -7.80
C LYS A 67 -5.59 1.73 -6.95
N PHE A 68 -4.37 2.18 -7.26
CA PHE A 68 -3.18 1.82 -6.51
C PHE A 68 -3.24 2.31 -5.05
N ALA A 69 -3.73 3.51 -4.79
CA ALA A 69 -3.88 4.07 -3.44
C ALA A 69 -4.88 3.25 -2.60
N ILE A 70 -5.99 2.83 -3.20
CA ILE A 70 -6.97 1.92 -2.57
C ILE A 70 -6.31 0.60 -2.17
N VAL A 71 -5.58 -0.04 -3.09
CA VAL A 71 -4.86 -1.28 -2.79
C VAL A 71 -3.78 -1.04 -1.73
N GLY A 72 -3.06 0.08 -1.82
CA GLY A 72 -2.05 0.51 -0.88
C GLY A 72 -2.57 0.62 0.55
N PHE A 73 -3.73 1.26 0.74
CA PHE A 73 -4.38 1.36 2.04
C PHE A 73 -4.78 0.00 2.60
N PHE A 74 -5.30 -0.90 1.75
CA PHE A 74 -5.68 -2.25 2.15
C PHE A 74 -4.46 -3.07 2.60
N ILE A 75 -3.39 -3.11 1.80
CA ILE A 75 -2.18 -3.88 2.13
C ILE A 75 -1.42 -3.31 3.32
N ALA A 76 -1.44 -1.98 3.52
CA ALA A 76 -0.88 -1.36 4.71
C ALA A 76 -1.62 -1.84 5.96
N GLY A 77 -2.96 -1.92 5.91
CA GLY A 77 -3.75 -2.52 6.98
C GLY A 77 -3.32 -3.96 7.27
N ILE A 78 -3.09 -4.78 6.25
CA ILE A 78 -2.62 -6.17 6.41
C ILE A 78 -1.26 -6.21 7.10
N ASP A 79 -0.32 -5.38 6.66
CA ASP A 79 1.02 -5.27 7.27
C ASP A 79 0.92 -4.92 8.76
N PHE A 80 0.15 -3.88 9.10
CA PHE A 80 -0.08 -3.53 10.51
C PHE A 80 -0.77 -4.65 11.29
N ALA A 81 -1.82 -5.27 10.74
CA ALA A 81 -2.55 -6.32 11.43
C ALA A 81 -1.65 -7.53 11.73
N VAL A 82 -0.91 -8.03 10.74
CA VAL A 82 -0.01 -9.17 10.91
C VAL A 82 1.11 -8.84 11.89
N PHE A 83 1.70 -7.65 11.78
CA PHE A 83 2.77 -7.22 12.69
C PHE A 83 2.30 -7.15 14.15
N ASN A 84 1.14 -6.54 14.41
CA ASN A 84 0.58 -6.46 15.76
C ASN A 84 0.15 -7.82 16.30
N VAL A 85 -0.38 -8.71 15.46
CA VAL A 85 -0.71 -10.09 15.87
C VAL A 85 0.54 -10.86 16.28
N LEU A 86 1.65 -10.72 15.56
CA LEU A 86 2.92 -11.37 15.91
C LEU A 86 3.49 -10.85 17.24
N ILE A 87 3.47 -9.53 17.46
CA ILE A 87 3.86 -8.93 18.74
C ILE A 87 2.96 -9.46 19.86
N TYR A 88 1.65 -9.39 19.70
CA TYR A 88 0.69 -9.83 20.71
C TYR A 88 0.82 -11.32 21.05
N ALA A 89 1.01 -12.17 20.03
CA ALA A 89 1.12 -13.61 20.22
C ALA A 89 2.43 -14.05 20.89
N THR A 90 3.50 -13.26 20.75
CA THR A 90 4.83 -13.62 21.28
C THR A 90 5.21 -12.83 22.53
N GLY A 91 4.58 -11.68 22.78
CA GLY A 91 4.97 -10.73 23.83
C GLY A 91 6.30 -10.02 23.55
N ILE A 92 6.87 -10.16 22.35
CA ILE A 92 8.17 -9.57 22.00
C ILE A 92 7.95 -8.21 21.36
N GLU A 93 8.32 -7.15 22.09
CA GLU A 93 8.11 -5.76 21.66
C GLU A 93 9.38 -5.05 21.20
N LYS A 94 10.57 -5.62 21.46
CA LYS A 94 11.88 -5.05 21.12
C LYS A 94 12.87 -6.18 20.81
N GLY A 95 13.93 -5.86 20.06
CA GLY A 95 14.99 -6.80 19.73
C GLY A 95 15.09 -7.10 18.23
N ALA A 96 15.94 -8.07 17.88
CA ALA A 96 16.17 -8.48 16.49
C ALA A 96 14.92 -9.16 15.87
N GLU A 97 14.07 -9.74 16.73
CA GLU A 97 12.82 -10.41 16.39
C GLU A 97 11.82 -9.46 15.73
N ILE A 98 11.87 -8.16 16.06
CA ILE A 98 11.02 -7.15 15.42
C ILE A 98 11.30 -7.05 13.92
N ALA A 99 12.56 -7.20 13.50
CA ALA A 99 12.90 -7.23 12.08
C ALA A 99 12.32 -8.47 11.38
N LEU A 100 12.30 -9.62 12.07
CA LEU A 100 11.66 -10.85 11.56
C LEU A 100 10.14 -10.66 11.44
N PHE A 101 9.47 -10.14 12.47
CA PHE A 101 8.03 -9.89 12.42
C PHE A 101 7.67 -8.92 11.31
N LYS A 102 8.47 -7.86 11.15
CA LYS A 102 8.26 -6.89 10.07
C LYS A 102 8.48 -7.49 8.69
N SER A 103 9.43 -8.41 8.56
CA SER A 103 9.67 -9.14 7.30
C SER A 103 8.49 -10.05 6.94
N ILE A 104 7.93 -10.75 7.92
CA ILE A 104 6.75 -11.61 7.74
C ILE A 104 5.53 -10.76 7.38
N SER A 105 5.26 -9.68 8.12
CA SER A 105 4.10 -8.82 7.87
C SER A 105 4.18 -8.12 6.52
N PHE A 106 5.36 -7.62 6.16
CA PHE A 106 5.62 -7.04 4.83
C PHE A 106 5.39 -8.06 3.72
N SER A 107 5.89 -9.30 3.87
CA SER A 107 5.70 -10.36 2.88
C SER A 107 4.22 -10.71 2.69
N ALA A 108 3.45 -10.81 3.78
CA ALA A 108 2.01 -11.06 3.73
C ALA A 108 1.26 -9.92 2.99
N ALA A 109 1.64 -8.67 3.24
CA ALA A 109 1.07 -7.51 2.56
C ALA A 109 1.38 -7.50 1.05
N VAL A 110 2.63 -7.77 0.67
CA VAL A 110 3.07 -7.84 -0.74
C VAL A 110 2.34 -8.97 -1.48
N LEU A 111 2.25 -10.16 -0.88
CA LEU A 111 1.52 -11.30 -1.44
C LEU A 111 0.04 -11.00 -1.66
N SER A 112 -0.60 -10.32 -0.70
CA SER A 112 -2.01 -9.92 -0.78
C SER A 112 -2.25 -8.86 -1.86
N GLY A 113 -1.30 -7.93 -2.02
CA GLY A 113 -1.40 -6.84 -3.00
C GLY A 113 -1.17 -7.27 -4.44
N TYR A 114 -0.29 -8.24 -4.69
CA TYR A 114 0.10 -8.65 -6.04
C TYR A 114 -1.09 -8.96 -6.98
N PRO A 115 -2.03 -9.86 -6.64
CA PRO A 115 -3.13 -10.20 -7.55
C PRO A 115 -4.04 -8.99 -7.79
N ILE A 116 -4.31 -8.18 -6.77
CA ILE A 116 -5.19 -7.01 -6.88
C ILE A 116 -4.53 -5.96 -7.78
N ASN A 117 -3.25 -5.66 -7.55
CA ASN A 117 -2.51 -4.73 -8.39
C ASN A 117 -2.39 -5.21 -9.83
N LYS A 118 -2.09 -6.50 -10.04
CA LYS A 118 -1.98 -7.07 -11.36
C LYS A 118 -3.28 -6.98 -12.15
N PHE A 119 -4.36 -7.55 -11.62
CA PHE A 119 -5.59 -7.75 -12.38
C PHE A 119 -6.53 -6.54 -12.34
N TRP A 120 -6.55 -5.79 -11.25
CA TRP A 120 -7.48 -4.66 -11.09
C TRP A 120 -6.83 -3.30 -11.28
N THR A 121 -5.68 -3.04 -10.64
CA THR A 121 -4.99 -1.74 -10.75
C THR A 121 -4.43 -1.56 -12.15
N PHE A 122 -3.47 -2.39 -12.55
CA PHE A 122 -2.73 -2.26 -13.80
C PHE A 122 -3.35 -3.02 -14.97
N GLN A 123 -4.34 -3.89 -14.70
CA GLN A 123 -5.05 -4.67 -15.73
C GLN A 123 -4.10 -5.42 -16.67
N ALA A 124 -3.03 -5.98 -16.09
CA ALA A 124 -2.02 -6.73 -16.83
C ALA A 124 -2.65 -7.99 -17.45
N SER A 125 -2.23 -8.32 -18.67
CA SER A 125 -2.71 -9.51 -19.38
C SER A 125 -2.35 -10.79 -18.65
N GLN A 126 -3.10 -11.87 -18.91
CA GLN A 126 -2.71 -13.18 -18.43
C GLN A 126 -1.45 -13.65 -19.17
N SER A 127 -0.40 -13.86 -18.40
CA SER A 127 0.89 -14.30 -18.93
C SER A 127 1.07 -15.81 -18.77
N SER A 128 2.02 -16.39 -19.51
CA SER A 128 2.43 -17.80 -19.34
C SER A 128 2.92 -18.08 -17.91
N VAL A 129 2.93 -19.34 -17.48
CA VAL A 129 3.34 -19.71 -16.11
C VAL A 129 4.74 -19.18 -15.78
N SER A 130 5.71 -19.34 -16.68
CA SER A 130 7.08 -18.83 -16.51
C SER A 130 7.10 -17.30 -16.29
N TRP A 131 6.33 -16.57 -17.08
CA TRP A 131 6.28 -15.11 -16.98
C TRP A 131 5.55 -14.62 -15.71
N ARG A 132 4.55 -15.37 -15.21
CA ARG A 132 3.87 -15.03 -13.94
C ARG A 132 4.82 -15.04 -12.74
N VAL A 133 5.78 -15.98 -12.73
CA VAL A 133 6.82 -16.06 -11.69
C VAL A 133 7.75 -14.84 -11.79
N GLN A 134 8.19 -14.49 -13.01
CA GLN A 134 9.02 -13.32 -13.23
C GLN A 134 8.32 -12.01 -12.80
N GLU A 135 7.05 -11.82 -13.18
CA GLU A 135 6.26 -10.65 -12.74
C GLU A 135 6.15 -10.57 -11.22
N PHE A 136 5.93 -11.71 -10.55
CA PHE A 136 5.88 -11.74 -9.09
C PHE A 136 7.23 -11.38 -8.47
N LEU A 137 8.34 -11.94 -8.98
CA LEU A 137 9.68 -11.62 -8.48
C LEU A 137 10.03 -10.14 -8.71
N GLN A 138 9.67 -9.57 -9.85
CA GLN A 138 9.85 -8.14 -10.11
C GLN A 138 8.97 -7.28 -9.18
N TYR A 139 7.72 -7.68 -8.95
CA TYR A 139 6.82 -7.01 -8.01
C TYR A 139 7.40 -7.02 -6.59
N PHE A 140 7.84 -8.19 -6.12
CA PHE A 140 8.47 -8.34 -4.81
C PHE A 140 9.73 -7.49 -4.71
N THR A 141 10.60 -7.52 -5.72
CA THR A 141 11.84 -6.72 -5.76
C THR A 141 11.54 -5.22 -5.68
N VAL A 142 10.63 -4.72 -6.51
CA VAL A 142 10.23 -3.30 -6.47
C VAL A 142 9.66 -2.94 -5.09
N ALA A 143 8.82 -3.81 -4.51
CA ALA A 143 8.26 -3.61 -3.17
C ALA A 143 9.37 -3.53 -2.12
N SER A 144 10.36 -4.44 -2.15
CA SER A 144 11.47 -4.48 -1.21
C SER A 144 12.32 -3.21 -1.29
N PHE A 145 12.56 -2.67 -2.48
CA PHE A 145 13.21 -1.37 -2.63
C PHE A 145 12.33 -0.23 -2.06
N GLY A 146 11.02 -0.25 -2.31
CA GLY A 146 10.11 0.72 -1.72
C GLY A 146 10.11 0.67 -0.18
N PHE A 147 10.19 -0.53 0.40
CA PHE A 147 10.33 -0.73 1.84
C PHE A 147 11.67 -0.20 2.36
N ALA A 148 12.78 -0.50 1.67
CA ALA A 148 14.09 0.03 2.04
C ALA A 148 14.15 1.56 1.95
N ILE A 149 13.53 2.16 0.93
CA ILE A 149 13.36 3.61 0.81
C ILE A 149 12.57 4.15 2.01
N ASN A 150 11.47 3.48 2.37
CA ASN A 150 10.65 3.90 3.49
C ASN A 150 11.43 3.91 4.81
N VAL A 151 12.09 2.80 5.14
CA VAL A 151 12.87 2.66 6.38
C VAL A 151 14.06 3.62 6.37
N GLY A 152 14.83 3.64 5.29
CA GLY A 152 16.03 4.46 5.16
C GLY A 152 15.73 5.95 5.20
N LEU A 153 14.67 6.41 4.51
CA LEU A 153 14.31 7.83 4.51
C LEU A 153 13.72 8.27 5.84
N THR A 154 12.89 7.42 6.48
CA THR A 154 12.39 7.70 7.84
C THR A 154 13.56 7.86 8.80
N TRP A 155 14.50 6.90 8.81
CA TRP A 155 15.69 6.96 9.66
C TRP A 155 16.55 8.20 9.38
N PHE A 156 16.78 8.52 8.10
CA PHE A 156 17.57 9.69 7.71
C PHE A 156 16.93 11.00 8.19
N ILE A 157 15.64 11.23 7.90
CA ILE A 157 14.96 12.46 8.31
C ILE A 157 14.89 12.56 9.84
N ALA A 158 14.49 11.48 10.52
CA ALA A 158 14.31 11.48 11.97
C ALA A 158 15.62 11.72 12.74
N ASN A 159 16.75 11.22 12.24
CA ASN A 159 18.04 11.25 12.97
C ASN A 159 19.05 12.28 12.43
N HIS A 160 18.92 12.73 11.18
CA HIS A 160 19.90 13.65 10.55
C HIS A 160 19.30 15.01 10.19
N ILE A 161 17.97 15.17 10.23
CA ILE A 161 17.31 16.46 10.04
C ILE A 161 16.71 16.91 11.37
N HIS A 162 17.13 18.08 11.84
CA HIS A 162 16.65 18.62 13.11
C HIS A 162 15.14 18.87 13.07
N SER A 163 14.45 18.45 14.12
CA SER A 163 13.05 18.80 14.33
C SER A 163 12.91 20.33 14.40
N PRO A 164 11.97 20.93 13.64
CA PRO A 164 11.64 22.35 13.76
C PRO A 164 11.20 22.73 15.18
N LEU A 165 11.45 23.98 15.57
CA LEU A 165 11.03 24.51 16.87
C LEU A 165 9.52 24.33 17.08
N GLY A 166 9.15 23.81 18.25
CA GLY A 166 7.75 23.56 18.63
C GLY A 166 7.18 22.21 18.18
N ILE A 167 7.95 21.40 17.43
CA ILE A 167 7.55 20.04 17.06
C ILE A 167 8.28 19.03 17.96
N SER A 168 7.51 18.19 18.65
CA SER A 168 8.06 17.10 19.47
C SER A 168 8.80 16.08 18.60
N GLN A 169 9.81 15.40 19.14
CA GLN A 169 10.52 14.36 18.39
C GLN A 169 9.58 13.27 17.87
N LEU A 170 8.61 12.84 18.69
CA LEU A 170 7.61 11.85 18.27
C LEU A 170 6.79 12.34 17.07
N SER A 171 6.38 13.60 17.06
CA SER A 171 5.67 14.19 15.91
C SER A 171 6.57 14.27 14.67
N TRP A 172 7.85 14.61 14.86
CA TRP A 172 8.83 14.68 13.78
C TRP A 172 9.09 13.30 13.14
N ASP A 173 9.25 12.26 13.95
CA ASP A 173 9.44 10.88 13.48
C ASP A 173 8.23 10.41 12.65
N ASN A 174 7.01 10.79 13.06
CA ASN A 174 5.80 10.50 12.30
C ASN A 174 5.75 11.28 10.97
N ILE A 175 6.14 12.55 10.96
CA ILE A 175 6.24 13.36 9.74
C ILE A 175 7.26 12.75 8.77
N ALA A 176 8.44 12.36 9.28
CA ALA A 176 9.48 11.66 8.54
C ALA A 176 8.93 10.37 7.91
N SER A 177 8.21 9.57 8.70
CA SER A 177 7.60 8.33 8.24
C SER A 177 6.56 8.58 7.14
N VAL A 178 5.68 9.56 7.30
CA VAL A 178 4.68 9.92 6.27
C VAL A 178 5.35 10.36 4.97
N ALA A 179 6.37 11.20 5.04
CA ALA A 179 7.13 11.62 3.85
C ALA A 179 7.78 10.41 3.16
N ALA A 180 8.37 9.49 3.91
CA ALA A 180 8.97 8.28 3.40
C ALA A 180 7.95 7.31 2.79
N ILE A 181 6.74 7.24 3.34
CA ILE A 181 5.61 6.48 2.75
C ILE A 181 5.27 7.06 1.38
N LEU A 182 5.14 8.39 1.26
CA LEU A 182 4.80 9.04 -0.01
C LEU A 182 5.85 8.79 -1.10
N VAL A 183 7.14 8.91 -0.75
CA VAL A 183 8.24 8.62 -1.69
C VAL A 183 8.27 7.15 -2.09
N GLY A 184 8.15 6.24 -1.12
CA GLY A 184 8.06 4.79 -1.39
C GLY A 184 6.84 4.42 -2.24
N MET A 185 5.73 5.11 -2.05
CA MET A 185 4.51 4.93 -2.84
C MET A 185 4.71 5.35 -4.30
N ILE A 186 5.38 6.47 -4.55
CA ILE A 186 5.76 6.92 -5.91
C ILE A 186 6.69 5.90 -6.57
N TRP A 187 7.69 5.41 -5.84
CA TRP A 187 8.59 4.35 -6.31
C TRP A 187 7.83 3.08 -6.69
N ASN A 188 7.01 2.55 -5.78
CA ASN A 188 6.25 1.33 -6.00
C ASN A 188 5.30 1.48 -7.19
N PHE A 189 4.52 2.56 -7.25
CA PHE A 189 3.62 2.81 -8.37
C PHE A 189 4.37 2.81 -9.70
N THR A 190 5.48 3.55 -9.77
CA THR A 190 6.26 3.72 -11.00
C THR A 190 6.92 2.41 -11.40
N GLY A 191 7.54 1.70 -10.46
CA GLY A 191 8.17 0.41 -10.71
C GLY A 191 7.17 -0.66 -11.16
N TYR A 192 6.02 -0.76 -10.50
CA TYR A 192 4.97 -1.70 -10.90
C TYR A 192 4.43 -1.39 -12.29
N LYS A 193 4.16 -0.12 -12.58
CA LYS A 193 3.61 0.29 -13.88
C LYS A 193 4.61 0.13 -15.02
N LEU A 194 5.87 0.51 -14.81
CA LEU A 194 6.86 0.62 -15.89
C LEU A 194 7.74 -0.63 -16.03
N ILE A 195 7.96 -1.39 -14.97
CA ILE A 195 8.86 -2.55 -14.96
C ILE A 195 8.06 -3.85 -14.94
N VAL A 196 7.12 -3.98 -14.00
CA VAL A 196 6.45 -5.26 -13.73
C VAL A 196 5.33 -5.55 -14.72
N PHE A 197 4.40 -4.61 -14.88
CA PHE A 197 3.15 -4.82 -15.62
C PHE A 197 3.17 -4.13 -16.99
N LYS A 198 4.27 -4.28 -17.74
CA LYS A 198 4.35 -3.78 -19.12
C LYS A 198 3.30 -4.46 -19.99
N SER A 199 2.52 -3.66 -20.71
CA SER A 199 1.59 -4.18 -21.72
C SER A 199 2.37 -4.79 -22.89
N PRO A 200 2.18 -6.08 -23.23
CA PRO A 200 2.89 -6.75 -24.33
C PRO A 200 2.67 -6.10 -25.71
N ASN A 201 1.61 -5.30 -25.88
CA ASN A 201 1.21 -4.75 -27.18
C ASN A 201 2.02 -3.50 -27.62
N SER A 202 2.96 -3.02 -26.79
CA SER A 202 3.73 -1.80 -27.11
C SER A 202 4.81 -2.04 -28.16
N THR A 203 5.27 -3.28 -28.33
CA THR A 203 6.33 -3.67 -29.27
C THR A 203 5.80 -4.23 -30.60
N ALA A 204 4.54 -4.69 -30.65
CA ALA A 204 3.94 -5.24 -31.87
C ALA A 204 3.47 -4.15 -32.86
N THR A 205 3.23 -2.92 -32.40
CA THR A 205 2.84 -1.78 -33.26
C THR A 205 4.05 -0.99 -33.79
N ALA A 206 5.26 -1.29 -33.33
CA ALA A 206 6.49 -0.66 -33.82
C ALA A 206 7.13 -1.41 -35.00
N LEU A 207 6.51 -2.51 -35.45
CA LEU A 207 7.00 -3.37 -36.53
C LEU A 207 6.00 -3.55 -37.68
N ASN A 208 4.95 -2.72 -37.76
CA ASN A 208 4.00 -2.67 -38.88
C ASN A 208 3.90 -1.25 -39.43
#